data_AF-A0A7S0N1Z5-F1
#
_entry.id   AF-A0A7S0N1Z5-F1
#
_cell.length_a   1.000
_cell.length_b   1.000
_cell.length_c   1.000
_cell.angle_alpha   90.00
_cell.angle_beta   90.00
_cell.angle_gamma   90.00
#
_symmetry.space_group_name_H-M   'P 1'
#
loop_
_entity.id
_entity.type
_entity.pdbx_description
1 polymer ?
#
loop_
_entity_poly.entity_id
_entity_poly.type
_entity_poly.pdbx_seq_one_letter_code
_entity_poly.pdbx_strand_id
1 'polypeptide(L)'
;MIDKYDSSGWTVLCYCVCIGAQILFAIFAIVYTKFFSAKRYWRMKPTEISSSDYVTPYGAITTKGFLTAGKDQNGFQIALSFFATVMGVRAVTFPAFYASYAGWLGLLFYALSCGAPIVLVALIGPAIRCRWPEACSLGDFVHYRFGPTARLFVTCVVVFNMAMVLLSEYMLIGALFRDFVGSYTYPMITTTALLSLAYVAYGGLYGSVAAHTAQSLLSLALILIGVIYVAVMFRPGLPEGFGDRAAQLGPNALGYSALFLWPCSLT
;
A
#
# COMPACT_ATOMS: atom_id res chain seq x y z
N MET A 1 -30.47 19.39 -9.14
CA MET A 1 -31.58 18.61 -8.57
C MET A 1 -31.21 17.16 -8.77
N ILE A 2 -30.72 16.50 -7.72
CA ILE A 2 -30.41 15.06 -7.74
C ILE A 2 -31.64 14.39 -7.15
N ASP A 3 -32.38 13.68 -8.00
CA ASP A 3 -33.60 13.01 -7.60
C ASP A 3 -33.32 12.01 -6.48
N LYS A 4 -34.08 12.16 -5.40
CA LYS A 4 -34.32 11.16 -4.36
C LYS A 4 -34.98 9.95 -5.02
N TYR A 5 -34.20 9.07 -5.63
CA TYR A 5 -34.67 7.75 -6.06
C TYR A 5 -34.10 6.70 -5.11
N ASP A 6 -34.93 6.28 -4.15
CA ASP A 6 -34.98 4.96 -3.50
C ASP A 6 -33.68 4.12 -3.45
N SER A 7 -32.56 4.70 -2.99
CA SER A 7 -31.21 4.08 -3.02
C SER A 7 -30.75 3.52 -1.68
N SER A 8 -31.66 3.42 -0.70
CA SER A 8 -31.28 3.03 0.67
C SER A 8 -30.70 1.62 0.73
N GLY A 9 -31.33 0.64 0.06
CA GLY A 9 -30.89 -0.76 0.06
C GLY A 9 -29.54 -0.98 -0.63
N TRP A 10 -29.35 -0.38 -1.81
CA TRP A 10 -28.08 -0.48 -2.55
C TRP A 10 -26.92 0.21 -1.82
N THR A 11 -27.16 1.39 -1.26
CA THR A 11 -26.17 2.12 -0.47
C THR A 11 -25.77 1.30 0.76
N VAL A 12 -26.75 0.77 1.50
CA VAL A 12 -26.52 -0.08 2.68
C VAL A 12 -25.77 -1.35 2.30
N LEU A 13 -26.11 -2.00 1.18
CA LEU A 13 -25.41 -3.19 0.71
C LEU A 13 -23.94 -2.90 0.38
N CYS A 14 -23.65 -1.78 -0.31
CA CYS A 14 -22.28 -1.34 -0.58
C CYS A 14 -21.50 -1.11 0.73
N TYR A 15 -22.08 -0.41 1.71
CA TYR A 15 -21.45 -0.22 3.02
C TYR A 15 -21.20 -1.54 3.76
N CYS A 16 -22.19 -2.44 3.79
CA CYS A 16 -22.07 -3.75 4.44
C CYS A 16 -20.97 -4.60 3.81
N VAL A 17 -20.88 -4.63 2.47
CA VAL A 17 -19.85 -5.38 1.76
C VAL A 17 -18.46 -4.78 2.00
N CYS A 18 -18.31 -3.45 1.87
CA CYS A 18 -17.02 -2.79 2.07
C CYS A 18 -16.52 -2.92 3.51
N ILE A 19 -17.37 -2.61 4.50
CA ILE A 19 -17.01 -2.69 5.92
C ILE A 19 -16.82 -4.16 6.32
N GLY A 20 -17.66 -5.07 5.84
CA GLY A 20 -17.52 -6.51 6.08
C GLY A 20 -16.20 -7.08 5.57
N ALA A 21 -15.81 -6.71 4.35
CA ALA A 21 -14.51 -7.09 3.78
C ALA A 21 -13.34 -6.54 4.63
N GLN A 22 -13.42 -5.27 5.04
CA GLN A 22 -12.41 -4.66 5.90
C GLN A 22 -12.29 -5.39 7.25
N ILE A 23 -13.41 -5.72 7.90
CA ILE A 23 -13.44 -6.47 9.16
C ILE A 23 -12.83 -7.86 8.97
N LEU A 24 -13.16 -8.56 7.88
CA LEU A 24 -12.57 -9.86 7.56
C LEU A 24 -11.04 -9.78 7.43
N PHE A 25 -10.52 -8.75 6.77
CA PHE A 25 -9.06 -8.52 6.68
C PHE A 25 -8.43 -8.24 8.05
N ALA A 26 -9.08 -7.43 8.89
CA ALA A 26 -8.60 -7.16 10.25
C ALA A 26 -8.58 -8.43 11.11
N ILE A 27 -9.64 -9.24 11.06
CA ILE A 27 -9.72 -10.53 11.76
C ILE A 27 -8.63 -11.47 11.25
N PHE A 28 -8.46 -11.59 9.93
CA PHE A 28 -7.42 -12.40 9.33
C PHE A 28 -6.03 -12.00 9.83
N ALA A 29 -5.72 -10.70 9.87
CA ALA A 29 -4.45 -10.19 10.38
C ALA A 29 -4.21 -10.56 11.86
N ILE A 30 -5.23 -10.42 12.70
CA ILE A 30 -5.15 -10.75 14.14
C ILE A 30 -5.01 -12.26 14.35
N VAL A 31 -5.77 -13.08 13.62
CA VAL A 31 -5.69 -14.55 13.71
C VAL A 31 -4.32 -15.03 13.22
N TYR A 32 -3.82 -14.46 12.12
CA TYR A 32 -2.53 -14.82 11.55
C TYR A 32 -1.37 -14.51 12.51
N THR A 33 -1.39 -13.33 13.15
CA THR A 33 -0.36 -12.96 14.14
C THR A 33 -0.36 -13.89 15.35
N LYS A 34 -1.52 -14.24 15.88
CA LYS A 34 -1.63 -15.17 17.02
C LYS A 34 -1.19 -16.59 16.64
N PHE A 35 -1.65 -17.10 15.50
CA PHE A 35 -1.31 -18.44 15.03
C PHE A 35 0.21 -18.58 14.83
N PHE A 36 0.86 -17.59 14.23
CA PHE A 36 2.30 -17.65 13.97
C PHE A 36 3.14 -17.39 15.22
N SER A 37 2.72 -16.47 16.11
CA SER A 37 3.39 -16.24 17.41
C SER A 37 3.37 -17.51 18.26
N ALA A 38 2.22 -18.20 18.30
CA ALA A 38 2.09 -19.49 18.95
C ALA A 38 2.99 -20.53 18.30
N LYS A 39 2.92 -20.71 16.96
CA LYS A 39 3.76 -21.66 16.22
C LYS A 39 5.25 -21.42 16.46
N ARG A 40 5.67 -20.16 16.58
CA ARG A 40 7.06 -19.79 16.83
C ARG A 40 7.48 -20.11 18.26
N TYR A 41 6.66 -19.78 19.24
CA TYR A 41 6.87 -20.17 20.65
C TYR A 41 7.05 -21.69 20.78
N TRP A 42 6.20 -22.49 20.12
CA TRP A 42 6.27 -23.95 20.13
C TRP A 42 7.50 -24.54 19.39
N ARG A 43 8.15 -23.77 18.52
CA ARG A 43 9.34 -24.21 17.77
C ARG A 43 10.66 -23.84 18.45
N MET A 44 10.66 -22.85 19.33
CA MET A 44 11.88 -22.42 20.02
C MET A 44 12.23 -23.37 21.16
N LYS A 45 13.53 -23.66 21.31
CA LYS A 45 14.00 -24.35 22.50
C LYS A 45 13.94 -23.41 23.71
N PRO A 46 13.79 -23.92 24.96
CA PRO A 46 13.73 -23.09 26.17
C PRO A 46 14.91 -22.10 26.32
N THR A 47 16.10 -22.48 25.83
CA THR A 47 17.31 -21.64 25.82
C THR A 47 17.26 -20.48 24.81
N GLU A 48 16.53 -20.64 23.70
CA GLU A 48 16.34 -19.59 22.69
C GLU A 48 15.23 -18.60 23.10
N ILE A 49 14.24 -19.05 23.88
CA ILE A 49 13.15 -18.19 24.38
C ILE A 49 13.67 -17.13 25.35
N SER A 50 14.60 -17.50 26.24
CA SER A 50 15.19 -16.56 27.21
C SER A 50 16.15 -15.54 26.59
N SER A 51 16.63 -15.78 25.36
CA SER A 51 17.55 -14.92 24.61
C SER A 51 16.88 -14.23 23.41
N SER A 52 15.58 -14.44 23.22
CA SER A 52 14.83 -13.91 22.08
C SER A 52 14.50 -12.43 22.27
N ASP A 53 15.11 -11.60 21.42
CA ASP A 53 14.79 -10.17 21.31
C ASP A 53 13.36 -9.89 20.78
N TYR A 54 12.63 -10.93 20.34
CA TYR A 54 11.40 -10.78 19.55
C TYR A 54 10.14 -11.33 20.24
N VAL A 55 10.26 -12.31 21.14
CA VAL A 55 9.13 -12.96 21.84
C VAL A 55 9.52 -13.21 23.30
N THR A 56 8.68 -12.81 24.25
CA THR A 56 8.92 -13.01 25.68
C THR A 56 8.61 -14.46 26.11
N PRO A 57 9.10 -14.90 27.29
CA PRO A 57 8.79 -16.23 27.84
C PRO A 57 7.30 -16.52 28.05
N TYR A 58 6.46 -15.47 28.09
CA TYR A 58 5.01 -15.58 28.24
C TYR A 58 4.25 -15.50 26.90
N GLY A 59 4.97 -15.53 25.77
CA GLY A 59 4.37 -15.48 24.42
C GLY A 59 3.94 -14.08 23.96
N ALA A 60 4.32 -13.02 24.67
CA ALA A 60 4.06 -11.64 24.25
C ALA A 60 5.14 -11.15 23.26
N ILE A 61 4.76 -10.23 22.37
CA ILE A 61 5.66 -9.66 21.35
C ILE A 61 6.49 -8.54 22.00
N THR A 62 7.82 -8.63 21.95
CA THR A 62 8.74 -7.59 22.43
C THR A 62 8.72 -6.37 21.50
N THR A 63 9.08 -5.17 21.97
CA THR A 63 9.13 -3.94 21.14
C THR A 63 9.92 -4.09 19.83
N LYS A 64 11.08 -4.78 19.87
CA LYS A 64 11.86 -5.08 18.64
C LYS A 64 11.11 -6.04 17.70
N GLY A 65 10.35 -7.00 18.23
CA GLY A 65 9.46 -7.90 17.49
C GLY A 65 8.28 -7.16 16.86
N PHE A 66 7.72 -6.21 17.57
CA PHE A 66 6.65 -5.35 17.07
C PHE A 66 7.11 -4.46 15.92
N LEU A 67 8.35 -3.93 16.00
CA LEU A 67 8.88 -2.97 15.03
C LEU A 67 9.62 -3.59 13.83
N THR A 68 10.30 -4.74 13.99
CA THR A 68 11.24 -5.24 12.97
C THR A 68 10.76 -6.51 12.28
N ALA A 69 9.69 -7.13 12.78
CA ALA A 69 9.14 -8.35 12.24
C ALA A 69 10.17 -9.50 12.03
N GLY A 70 11.25 -9.56 12.81
CA GLY A 70 12.27 -10.63 12.82
C GLY A 70 12.87 -11.01 11.45
N LYS A 71 13.80 -11.98 11.42
CA LYS A 71 14.51 -12.38 10.18
C LYS A 71 13.86 -13.53 9.38
N ASP A 72 12.70 -14.03 9.78
CA ASP A 72 12.15 -15.32 9.33
C ASP A 72 10.99 -15.18 8.32
N GLN A 73 10.91 -14.03 7.65
CA GLN A 73 9.85 -13.73 6.68
C GLN A 73 10.26 -14.15 5.27
N ASN A 74 9.35 -14.78 4.54
CA ASN A 74 9.59 -15.18 3.16
C ASN A 74 9.82 -13.91 2.30
N GLY A 75 10.91 -13.86 1.52
CA GLY A 75 11.24 -12.71 0.68
C GLY A 75 10.10 -12.32 -0.28
N PHE A 76 9.30 -13.30 -0.72
CA PHE A 76 8.11 -13.05 -1.52
C PHE A 76 7.00 -12.31 -0.76
N GLN A 77 6.80 -12.60 0.53
CA GLN A 77 5.82 -11.89 1.37
C GLN A 77 6.25 -10.44 1.62
N ILE A 78 7.55 -10.21 1.80
CA ILE A 78 8.11 -8.87 1.94
C ILE A 78 7.90 -8.09 0.64
N ALA A 79 8.20 -8.69 -0.52
CA ALA A 79 7.99 -8.06 -1.83
C ALA A 79 6.52 -7.73 -2.07
N LEU A 80 5.60 -8.65 -1.77
CA LEU A 80 4.15 -8.42 -1.86
C LEU A 80 3.68 -7.33 -0.89
N SER A 81 4.28 -7.21 0.29
CA SER A 81 3.96 -6.15 1.24
C SER A 81 4.43 -4.79 0.75
N PHE A 82 5.62 -4.69 0.15
CA PHE A 82 6.07 -3.48 -0.52
C PHE A 82 5.15 -3.10 -1.69
N PHE A 83 4.76 -4.08 -2.49
CA PHE A 83 3.79 -3.89 -3.56
C PHE A 83 2.45 -3.37 -3.01
N ALA A 84 1.89 -4.00 -1.97
CA ALA A 84 0.66 -3.56 -1.33
C ALA A 84 0.72 -2.12 -0.81
N THR A 85 1.87 -1.70 -0.25
CA THR A 85 2.06 -0.33 0.24
C THR A 85 1.97 0.70 -0.89
N VAL A 86 2.37 0.34 -2.11
CA VAL A 86 2.21 1.19 -3.30
C VAL A 86 0.81 1.03 -3.92
N MET A 87 0.25 -0.17 -3.86
CA MET A 87 -1.04 -0.56 -4.43
C MET A 87 -2.20 -0.20 -3.51
N GLY A 88 -2.47 1.09 -3.42
CA GLY A 88 -3.69 1.61 -2.81
C GLY A 88 -4.81 1.83 -3.83
N VAL A 89 -5.83 2.57 -3.42
CA VAL A 89 -6.85 3.12 -4.33
C VAL A 89 -6.20 3.98 -5.42
N ARG A 90 -5.05 4.59 -5.11
CA ARG A 90 -4.26 5.34 -6.09
C ARG A 90 -3.87 4.52 -7.32
N ALA A 91 -3.65 3.21 -7.17
CA ALA A 91 -3.27 2.36 -8.30
C ALA A 91 -4.38 2.21 -9.35
N VAL A 92 -5.64 2.47 -9.00
CA VAL A 92 -6.77 2.42 -9.96
C VAL A 92 -7.03 3.80 -10.54
N THR A 93 -7.07 4.82 -9.69
CA THR A 93 -7.50 6.16 -10.13
C THR A 93 -6.39 6.94 -10.84
N PHE A 94 -5.14 6.86 -10.39
CA PHE A 94 -4.04 7.63 -11.00
C PHE A 94 -3.72 7.17 -12.42
N PRO A 95 -3.58 5.87 -12.72
CA PRO A 95 -3.37 5.42 -14.10
C PRO A 95 -4.49 5.83 -15.04
N ALA A 96 -5.74 5.73 -14.61
CA ALA A 96 -6.90 6.13 -15.42
C ALA A 96 -6.92 7.64 -15.70
N PHE A 97 -6.66 8.46 -14.67
CA PHE A 97 -6.54 9.91 -14.81
C PHE A 97 -5.36 10.28 -15.71
N TYR A 98 -4.19 9.68 -15.48
CA TYR A 98 -2.97 10.01 -16.19
C TYR A 98 -3.00 9.56 -17.66
N ALA A 99 -3.52 8.37 -17.95
CA ALA A 99 -3.69 7.87 -19.31
C ALA A 99 -4.61 8.77 -20.15
N SER A 100 -5.59 9.42 -19.52
CA SER A 100 -6.51 10.34 -20.20
C SER A 100 -5.82 11.62 -20.69
N TYR A 101 -4.70 12.05 -20.09
CA TYR A 101 -3.99 13.29 -20.45
C TYR A 101 -2.62 13.06 -21.10
N ALA A 102 -1.85 12.05 -20.65
CA ALA A 102 -0.49 11.79 -21.10
C ALA A 102 -0.35 10.60 -22.07
N GLY A 103 -1.46 9.90 -22.36
CA GLY A 103 -1.50 8.74 -23.24
C GLY A 103 -0.79 7.51 -22.69
N TRP A 104 -0.70 6.46 -23.51
CA TRP A 104 -0.07 5.18 -23.11
C TRP A 104 1.44 5.31 -22.84
N LEU A 105 2.12 6.22 -23.55
CA LEU A 105 3.57 6.42 -23.43
C LEU A 105 3.92 7.05 -22.08
N GLY A 106 3.16 8.06 -21.63
CA GLY A 106 3.32 8.63 -20.30
C GLY A 106 3.07 7.59 -19.21
N LEU A 107 2.05 6.74 -19.38
CA LEU A 107 1.74 5.68 -18.41
C LEU A 107 2.89 4.66 -18.26
N LEU A 108 3.56 4.31 -19.36
CA LEU A 108 4.71 3.41 -19.35
C LEU A 108 5.87 3.96 -18.53
N PHE A 109 6.24 5.22 -18.75
CA PHE A 109 7.33 5.86 -18.00
C PHE A 109 6.96 6.12 -16.54
N TYR A 110 5.69 6.40 -16.25
CA TYR A 110 5.18 6.43 -14.88
C TYR A 110 5.39 5.07 -14.19
N ALA A 111 4.95 3.97 -14.81
CA ALA A 111 5.09 2.62 -14.25
C ALA A 111 6.57 2.22 -14.05
N LEU A 112 7.44 2.55 -15.00
CA LEU A 112 8.88 2.32 -14.89
C LEU A 112 9.49 3.12 -13.72
N SER A 113 9.11 4.39 -13.58
CA SER A 113 9.59 5.24 -12.49
C SER A 113 9.15 4.69 -11.13
N CYS A 114 7.89 4.25 -10.97
CA CYS A 114 7.41 3.65 -9.73
C CYS A 114 8.21 2.40 -9.28
N GLY A 115 8.77 1.63 -10.22
CA GLY A 115 9.59 0.46 -9.91
C GLY A 115 11.03 0.79 -9.50
N ALA A 116 11.57 1.94 -9.90
CA ALA A 116 12.98 2.29 -9.72
C ALA A 116 13.44 2.36 -8.25
N PRO A 117 12.67 2.95 -7.29
CA PRO A 117 13.07 2.98 -5.88
C PRO A 117 13.25 1.59 -5.27
N ILE A 118 12.40 0.64 -5.64
CA ILE A 118 12.45 -0.73 -5.12
C ILE A 118 13.72 -1.43 -5.61
N VAL A 119 14.06 -1.26 -6.89
CA VAL A 119 15.31 -1.78 -7.47
C VAL A 119 16.52 -1.14 -6.79
N LEU A 120 16.51 0.17 -6.58
CA LEU A 120 17.58 0.89 -5.92
C LEU A 120 17.81 0.37 -4.49
N VAL A 121 16.73 0.19 -3.72
CA VAL A 121 16.79 -0.37 -2.36
C VAL A 121 17.26 -1.82 -2.37
N ALA A 122 16.88 -2.63 -3.36
CA ALA A 122 17.36 -4.00 -3.48
C ALA A 122 18.88 -4.09 -3.73
N LEU A 123 19.44 -3.13 -4.49
CA LEU A 123 20.88 -3.07 -4.79
C LEU A 123 21.70 -2.49 -3.61
N ILE A 124 21.23 -1.41 -3.00
CA ILE A 124 21.96 -0.68 -1.94
C ILE A 124 21.70 -1.30 -0.55
N GLY A 125 20.55 -1.92 -0.34
CA GLY A 125 20.11 -2.49 0.94
C GLY A 125 21.10 -3.46 1.56
N PRO A 126 21.67 -4.44 0.83
CA PRO A 126 22.68 -5.35 1.35
C PRO A 126 23.95 -4.62 1.82
N ALA A 127 24.41 -3.63 1.05
CA ALA A 127 25.62 -2.86 1.37
C ALA A 127 25.44 -2.04 2.66
N ILE A 128 24.27 -1.40 2.83
CA ILE A 128 23.92 -0.67 4.06
C ILE A 128 23.87 -1.62 5.25
N ARG A 129 23.24 -2.80 5.09
CA ARG A 129 23.07 -3.78 6.16
C ARG A 129 24.39 -4.37 6.65
N CYS A 130 25.37 -4.53 5.76
CA CYS A 130 26.73 -4.98 6.12
C CYS A 130 27.51 -3.89 6.87
N ARG A 131 27.29 -2.60 6.56
CA ARG A 131 28.04 -1.50 7.17
C ARG A 131 27.49 -1.04 8.51
N TRP A 132 26.17 -1.09 8.69
CA TRP A 132 25.48 -0.68 9.92
C TRP A 132 24.47 -1.76 10.36
N PRO A 133 24.95 -2.86 10.97
CA PRO A 133 24.09 -4.00 11.32
C PRO A 133 23.05 -3.67 12.41
N GLU A 134 23.27 -2.60 13.19
CA GLU A 134 22.34 -2.12 14.23
C GLU A 134 21.29 -1.12 13.72
N ALA A 135 21.44 -0.59 12.51
CA ALA A 135 20.49 0.38 11.97
C ALA A 135 19.21 -0.34 11.52
N CYS A 136 18.17 -0.26 12.35
CA CYS A 136 16.84 -0.85 12.06
C CYS A 136 15.92 0.10 11.30
N SER A 137 16.20 1.41 11.29
CA SER A 137 15.42 2.42 10.59
C SER A 137 16.29 3.42 9.81
N LEU A 138 15.68 4.11 8.85
CA LEU A 138 16.34 5.20 8.12
C LEU A 138 16.81 6.32 9.07
N GLY A 139 16.05 6.60 10.13
CA GLY A 139 16.45 7.55 11.16
C GLY A 139 17.70 7.11 11.90
N ASP A 140 17.83 5.81 12.22
CA ASP A 140 19.02 5.28 12.89
C ASP A 140 20.25 5.32 11.97
N PHE A 141 20.07 5.02 10.68
CA PHE A 141 21.13 5.20 9.68
C PHE A 141 21.65 6.65 9.64
N VAL A 142 20.74 7.62 9.60
CA VAL A 142 21.10 9.05 9.61
C VAL A 142 21.76 9.42 10.93
N HIS A 143 21.33 8.82 12.05
CA HIS A 143 21.96 9.03 13.34
C HIS A 143 23.42 8.60 13.36
N TYR A 144 23.73 7.40 12.87
CA TYR A 144 25.10 6.89 12.82
C TYR A 144 26.01 7.70 11.87
N ARG A 145 25.44 8.34 10.84
CA ARG A 145 26.22 9.07 9.83
C ARG A 145 26.33 10.58 10.07
N PHE A 146 25.29 11.21 10.61
CA PHE A 146 25.12 12.67 10.70
C PHE A 146 24.74 13.18 12.10
N GLY A 147 24.54 12.28 13.07
CA GLY A 147 24.27 12.64 14.47
C GLY A 147 22.80 12.84 14.83
N PRO A 148 22.51 13.26 16.07
CA PRO A 148 21.15 13.29 16.64
C PRO A 148 20.23 14.37 16.04
N THR A 149 20.76 15.54 15.66
CA THR A 149 19.97 16.63 15.08
C THR A 149 19.44 16.27 13.70
N ALA A 150 20.29 15.67 12.86
CA ALA A 150 19.90 15.17 11.54
C ALA A 150 18.87 14.03 11.65
N ARG A 151 19.00 13.15 12.65
CA ARG A 151 18.00 12.09 12.93
C ARG A 151 16.61 12.69 13.16
N LEU A 152 16.50 13.71 14.02
CA LEU A 152 15.22 14.33 14.34
C LEU A 152 14.60 14.96 13.10
N PHE A 153 15.38 15.75 12.35
CA PHE A 153 14.91 16.40 11.13
C PHE A 153 14.37 15.39 10.11
N VAL A 154 15.16 14.35 9.79
CA VAL A 154 14.74 13.33 8.82
C VAL A 154 13.52 12.56 9.31
N THR A 155 13.47 12.20 10.60
CA THR A 155 12.31 11.50 11.16
C THR A 155 11.05 12.34 11.06
N CYS A 156 11.12 13.65 11.35
CA CYS A 156 9.99 14.57 11.17
C CYS A 156 9.52 14.64 9.72
N VAL A 157 10.45 14.76 8.76
CA VAL A 157 10.12 14.80 7.32
C VAL A 157 9.46 13.50 6.87
N VAL A 158 9.97 12.35 7.30
CA VAL A 158 9.39 11.04 6.96
C VAL A 158 7.99 10.87 7.53
N VAL A 159 7.78 11.24 8.81
CA VAL A 159 6.44 11.17 9.44
C VAL A 159 5.46 12.10 8.74
N PHE A 160 5.88 13.32 8.42
CA PHE A 160 5.06 14.28 7.68
C PHE A 160 4.69 13.76 6.29
N ASN A 161 5.65 13.21 5.55
CA ASN A 161 5.41 12.62 4.24
C ASN A 161 4.41 11.44 4.33
N MET A 162 4.59 10.55 5.31
CA MET A 162 3.67 9.43 5.53
C MET A 162 2.25 9.91 5.87
N ALA A 163 2.12 10.98 6.66
CA ALA A 163 0.81 11.58 6.96
C ALA A 163 0.14 12.15 5.71
N MET A 164 0.88 12.82 4.83
CA MET A 164 0.38 13.33 3.56
C MET A 164 -0.09 12.21 2.63
N VAL A 165 0.69 11.14 2.49
CA VAL A 165 0.33 9.98 1.69
C VAL A 165 -0.95 9.33 2.24
N LEU A 166 -1.04 9.10 3.55
CA LEU A 166 -2.24 8.55 4.18
C LEU A 166 -3.47 9.42 3.94
N LEU A 167 -3.34 10.75 4.12
CA LEU A 167 -4.43 11.68 3.86
C LEU A 167 -4.88 11.62 2.40
N SER A 168 -3.94 11.60 1.46
CA SER A 168 -4.25 11.49 0.02
C SER A 168 -5.01 10.20 -0.31
N GLU A 169 -4.67 9.09 0.34
CA GLU A 169 -5.32 7.81 0.15
C GLU A 169 -6.77 7.84 0.65
N TYR A 170 -7.00 8.41 1.83
CA TYR A 170 -8.34 8.56 2.40
C TYR A 170 -9.24 9.47 1.56
N MET A 171 -8.69 10.57 1.04
CA MET A 171 -9.43 11.45 0.14
C MET A 171 -9.83 10.73 -1.14
N LEU A 172 -8.95 9.89 -1.69
CA LEU A 172 -9.23 9.15 -2.92
C LEU A 172 -10.24 8.01 -2.70
N ILE A 173 -10.16 7.28 -1.59
CA ILE A 173 -11.19 6.31 -1.15
C ILE A 173 -12.54 7.02 -1.08
N GLY A 174 -12.56 8.20 -0.46
CA GLY A 174 -13.75 9.00 -0.29
C GLY A 174 -14.36 9.53 -1.58
N ALA A 175 -13.52 9.94 -2.52
CA ALA A 175 -13.92 10.38 -3.85
C ALA A 175 -14.50 9.21 -4.66
N LEU A 176 -13.79 8.07 -4.71
CA LEU A 176 -14.30 6.88 -5.40
C LEU A 176 -15.63 6.41 -4.82
N PHE A 177 -15.77 6.37 -3.50
CA PHE A 177 -17.02 5.92 -2.89
C PHE A 177 -18.19 6.85 -3.23
N ARG A 178 -17.94 8.17 -3.29
CA ARG A 178 -18.93 9.15 -3.73
C ARG A 178 -19.31 8.94 -5.19
N ASP A 179 -18.33 8.71 -6.07
CA ASP A 179 -18.56 8.56 -7.51
C ASP A 179 -19.32 7.26 -7.85
N PHE A 180 -19.04 6.16 -7.14
CA PHE A 180 -19.68 4.86 -7.39
C PHE A 180 -21.01 4.65 -6.65
N VAL A 181 -21.12 5.11 -5.40
CA VAL A 181 -22.28 4.83 -4.53
C VAL A 181 -23.21 6.06 -4.44
N GLY A 182 -22.75 7.26 -4.80
CA GLY A 182 -23.54 8.49 -4.72
C GLY A 182 -23.82 8.95 -3.27
N SER A 183 -23.14 8.38 -2.28
CA SER A 183 -23.34 8.64 -0.86
C SER A 183 -22.32 9.62 -0.26
N TYR A 184 -22.49 9.95 1.02
CA TYR A 184 -21.54 10.78 1.77
C TYR A 184 -20.20 10.08 1.96
N THR A 185 -19.12 10.83 1.81
CA THR A 185 -17.74 10.33 1.89
C THR A 185 -17.28 10.01 3.33
N TYR A 186 -17.76 10.76 4.33
CA TYR A 186 -17.25 10.72 5.71
C TYR A 186 -17.34 9.35 6.43
N PRO A 187 -18.44 8.57 6.32
CA PRO A 187 -18.56 7.31 7.03
C PRO A 187 -17.50 6.29 6.61
N MET A 188 -17.23 6.19 5.31
CA MET A 188 -16.27 5.21 4.77
C MET A 188 -14.82 5.54 5.15
N ILE A 189 -14.45 6.82 5.16
CA ILE A 189 -13.11 7.25 5.58
C ILE A 189 -12.90 6.91 7.06
N THR A 190 -13.88 7.23 7.90
CA THR A 190 -13.78 7.05 9.35
C THR A 190 -13.68 5.57 9.74
N THR A 191 -14.51 4.71 9.14
CA THR A 191 -14.45 3.27 9.40
C THR A 191 -13.14 2.65 8.93
N THR A 192 -12.66 3.02 7.74
CA THR A 192 -11.36 2.55 7.22
C THR A 192 -10.21 2.96 8.13
N ALA A 193 -10.17 4.23 8.55
CA ALA A 193 -9.10 4.75 9.40
C ALA A 193 -9.10 4.09 10.79
N LEU A 194 -10.27 3.96 11.44
CA LEU A 194 -10.38 3.34 12.76
C LEU A 194 -10.00 1.86 12.72
N LEU A 195 -10.50 1.12 11.74
CA LEU A 195 -10.20 -0.30 11.64
C LEU A 195 -8.72 -0.52 11.30
N SER A 196 -8.15 0.33 10.42
CA SER A 196 -6.74 0.25 10.07
C SER A 196 -5.83 0.53 11.24
N LEU A 197 -6.16 1.56 12.01
CA LEU A 197 -5.43 1.88 13.24
C LEU A 197 -5.55 0.74 14.25
N ALA A 198 -6.74 0.18 14.44
CA ALA A 198 -6.97 -0.91 15.38
C ALA A 198 -6.13 -2.14 15.03
N TYR A 199 -6.20 -2.65 13.79
CA TYR A 199 -5.47 -3.88 13.45
C TYR A 199 -3.95 -3.67 13.45
N VAL A 200 -3.44 -2.48 13.11
CA VAL A 200 -2.01 -2.17 13.20
C VAL A 200 -1.56 -2.07 14.65
N ALA A 201 -2.34 -1.41 15.50
CA ALA A 201 -2.04 -1.28 16.93
C ALA A 201 -1.97 -2.65 17.63
N TYR A 202 -2.86 -3.59 17.26
CA TYR A 202 -2.85 -4.94 17.81
C TYR A 202 -1.80 -5.87 17.19
N GLY A 203 -1.59 -5.80 15.87
CA GLY A 203 -0.79 -6.77 15.13
C GLY A 203 0.69 -6.41 14.95
N GLY A 204 1.06 -5.14 15.13
CA GLY A 204 2.41 -4.64 14.85
C GLY A 204 2.83 -4.79 13.39
N LEU A 205 4.13 -4.66 13.11
CA LEU A 205 4.65 -4.75 11.74
C LEU A 205 4.35 -6.12 11.11
N TYR A 206 4.42 -7.19 11.91
CA TYR A 206 4.10 -8.55 11.46
C TYR A 206 2.67 -8.70 10.96
N GLY A 207 1.68 -8.24 11.73
CA GLY A 207 0.27 -8.32 11.34
C GLY A 207 -0.03 -7.44 10.14
N SER A 208 0.60 -6.27 10.09
CA SER A 208 0.50 -5.36 8.95
C SER A 208 1.01 -6.01 7.65
N VAL A 209 2.19 -6.64 7.68
CA VAL A 209 2.77 -7.36 6.53
C VAL A 209 1.86 -8.49 6.04
N ALA A 210 1.29 -9.27 6.96
CA ALA A 210 0.38 -10.36 6.58
C ALA A 210 -0.90 -9.84 5.92
N ALA A 211 -1.51 -8.79 6.49
CA ALA A 211 -2.67 -8.12 5.91
C ALA A 211 -2.37 -7.55 4.52
N HIS A 212 -1.24 -6.86 4.38
CA HIS A 212 -0.76 -6.30 3.12
C HIS A 212 -0.52 -7.38 2.06
N THR A 213 0.04 -8.51 2.45
CA THR A 213 0.26 -9.65 1.54
C THR A 213 -1.08 -10.21 1.01
N ALA A 214 -2.08 -10.36 1.89
CA ALA A 214 -3.40 -10.83 1.47
C ALA A 214 -4.11 -9.80 0.57
N GLN A 215 -4.03 -8.51 0.92
CA GLN A 215 -4.61 -7.41 0.14
C GLN A 215 -3.96 -7.28 -1.25
N SER A 216 -2.64 -7.41 -1.35
CA SER A 216 -1.93 -7.36 -2.64
C SER A 216 -2.29 -8.53 -3.52
N LEU A 217 -2.40 -9.75 -2.98
CA LEU A 217 -2.84 -10.92 -3.74
C LEU A 217 -4.25 -10.74 -4.30
N LEU A 218 -5.19 -10.25 -3.47
CA LEU A 218 -6.54 -9.96 -3.92
C LEU A 218 -6.56 -8.85 -4.99
N SER A 219 -5.83 -7.76 -4.77
CA SER A 219 -5.74 -6.65 -5.71
C SER A 219 -5.14 -7.09 -7.05
N LEU A 220 -4.06 -7.88 -7.03
CA LEU A 220 -3.44 -8.45 -8.22
C LEU A 220 -4.42 -9.33 -8.99
N ALA A 221 -5.17 -10.20 -8.30
CA ALA A 221 -6.19 -11.03 -8.91
C ALA A 221 -7.29 -10.20 -9.57
N LEU A 222 -7.78 -9.15 -8.90
CA LEU A 222 -8.80 -8.25 -9.44
C LEU A 222 -8.31 -7.48 -10.67
N ILE A 223 -7.07 -6.97 -10.64
CA ILE A 223 -6.45 -6.30 -11.79
C ILE A 223 -6.33 -7.27 -12.96
N LEU A 224 -5.87 -8.51 -12.70
CA LEU A 224 -5.70 -9.51 -13.74
C LEU A 224 -7.04 -9.90 -14.39
N ILE A 225 -8.10 -10.08 -13.58
CA ILE A 225 -9.46 -10.30 -14.07
C ILE A 225 -9.93 -9.10 -14.90
N GLY A 226 -9.69 -7.86 -14.43
CA GLY A 226 -10.05 -6.65 -15.17
C GLY A 226 -9.33 -6.55 -16.52
N VAL A 227 -8.04 -6.85 -16.56
CA VAL A 227 -7.25 -6.87 -17.81
C VAL A 227 -7.77 -7.93 -18.77
N ILE A 228 -8.05 -9.15 -18.30
CA ILE A 228 -8.63 -10.23 -19.14
C ILE A 228 -10.00 -9.82 -19.65
N TYR A 229 -10.86 -9.28 -18.77
CA TYR A 229 -12.19 -8.81 -19.14
C TYR A 229 -12.11 -7.74 -20.24
N VAL A 230 -11.22 -6.75 -20.08
CA VAL A 230 -11.01 -5.71 -21.09
C VAL A 230 -10.47 -6.30 -22.40
N ALA A 231 -9.48 -7.19 -22.32
CA ALA A 231 -8.86 -7.80 -23.50
C ALA A 231 -9.81 -8.68 -24.32
N VAL A 232 -10.75 -9.38 -23.65
CA VAL A 232 -11.67 -10.33 -24.30
C VAL A 232 -12.99 -9.66 -24.70
N MET A 233 -13.58 -8.83 -23.83
CA MET A 233 -14.94 -8.30 -24.01
C MET A 233 -14.98 -6.85 -24.51
N PHE A 234 -13.91 -6.07 -24.30
CA PHE A 234 -13.92 -4.64 -24.62
C PHE A 234 -13.42 -4.42 -26.05
N ARG A 235 -14.32 -4.65 -27.01
CA ARG A 235 -14.19 -4.25 -28.42
C ARG A 235 -15.18 -3.18 -28.93
N PRO A 236 -15.88 -2.36 -28.11
CA PRO A 236 -16.64 -1.27 -28.69
C PRO A 236 -15.67 -0.24 -29.32
N GLY A 237 -16.04 0.28 -30.50
CA GLY A 237 -15.34 1.43 -31.07
C GLY A 237 -15.39 2.62 -30.11
N LEU A 238 -14.41 3.53 -30.21
CA LEU A 238 -14.41 4.73 -29.37
C LEU A 238 -15.75 5.49 -29.58
N PRO A 239 -16.36 6.03 -28.50
CA PRO A 239 -17.63 6.73 -28.61
C PRO A 239 -17.60 7.82 -29.68
N GLU A 240 -18.69 8.00 -30.43
CA GLU A 240 -18.82 9.09 -31.40
C GLU A 240 -18.58 10.45 -30.71
N GLY A 241 -17.58 11.20 -31.16
CA GLY A 241 -17.10 12.43 -30.51
C GLY A 241 -15.74 12.33 -29.80
N PHE A 242 -15.12 11.15 -29.74
CA PHE A 242 -13.77 10.98 -29.19
C PHE A 242 -12.65 11.47 -30.15
N GLY A 243 -12.97 11.74 -31.42
CA GLY A 243 -12.01 11.94 -32.54
C GLY A 243 -10.81 12.86 -32.27
N ASP A 244 -11.02 14.02 -31.62
CA ASP A 244 -9.93 14.96 -31.32
C ASP A 244 -9.14 14.58 -30.05
N ARG A 245 -9.75 13.84 -29.11
CA ARG A 245 -9.11 13.32 -27.89
C ARG A 245 -8.50 11.93 -28.06
N ALA A 246 -8.82 11.23 -29.15
CA ALA A 246 -8.20 9.96 -29.51
C ALA A 246 -6.69 10.12 -29.75
N ALA A 247 -6.28 11.26 -30.33
CA ALA A 247 -4.88 11.64 -30.46
C ALA A 247 -4.19 11.72 -29.08
N GLN A 248 -4.93 12.09 -28.02
CA GLN A 248 -4.38 12.21 -26.68
C GLN A 248 -4.09 10.88 -25.98
N LEU A 249 -4.75 9.80 -26.40
CA LEU A 249 -4.46 8.45 -25.94
C LEU A 249 -3.14 7.91 -26.53
N GLY A 250 -2.73 8.45 -27.69
CA GLY A 250 -1.48 8.13 -28.39
C GLY A 250 -0.24 8.84 -27.81
N PRO A 251 0.89 8.84 -28.56
CA PRO A 251 2.10 9.55 -28.15
C PRO A 251 1.85 11.07 -28.16
N ASN A 252 1.76 11.66 -26.98
CA ASN A 252 1.51 13.09 -26.78
C ASN A 252 2.78 13.83 -26.33
N ALA A 253 2.86 15.14 -26.57
CA ALA A 253 3.92 16.01 -26.04
C ALA A 253 4.08 15.87 -24.51
N LEU A 254 2.96 15.73 -23.79
CA LEU A 254 2.95 15.43 -22.36
C LEU A 254 3.52 14.05 -22.04
N GLY A 255 3.22 13.02 -22.84
CA GLY A 255 3.82 11.70 -22.71
C GLY A 255 5.34 11.71 -22.92
N TYR A 256 5.86 12.52 -23.85
CA TYR A 256 7.30 12.71 -24.01
C TYR A 256 7.92 13.51 -22.87
N SER A 257 7.24 14.52 -22.33
CA SER A 257 7.72 15.25 -21.14
C SER A 257 7.77 14.35 -19.90
N ALA A 258 6.88 13.35 -19.82
CA ALA A 258 6.84 12.36 -18.74
C ALA A 258 8.14 11.53 -18.66
N LEU A 259 8.86 11.37 -19.78
CA LEU A 259 10.16 10.70 -19.84
C LEU A 259 11.20 11.37 -18.94
N PHE A 260 11.14 12.70 -18.81
CA PHE A 260 12.05 13.47 -17.97
C PHE A 260 11.42 13.79 -16.61
N LEU A 261 10.12 14.06 -16.56
CA LEU A 261 9.44 14.50 -15.33
C LEU A 261 9.43 13.41 -14.25
N TRP A 262 9.11 12.16 -14.62
CA TRP A 262 8.94 11.10 -13.63
C TRP A 262 10.24 10.59 -13.03
N PRO A 263 11.34 10.42 -13.79
CA PRO A 263 12.64 10.09 -13.19
C PRO A 263 13.18 11.22 -12.31
N CYS A 264 12.96 12.49 -12.69
CA CYS A 264 13.35 13.63 -11.85
C CYS A 264 12.51 13.72 -10.57
N SER A 265 11.25 13.28 -10.60
CA SER A 265 10.38 13.21 -9.42
C SER A 265 10.72 12.07 -8.45
N LEU A 266 11.71 11.22 -8.75
CA LEU A 266 12.19 10.16 -7.85
C LEU A 266 13.13 10.66 -6.74
N THR A 267 13.51 11.94 -6.77
CA THR A 267 14.21 12.63 -5.67
C THR A 267 13.21 13.24 -4.71
#